data_AF-A0A8S4QHQ8-F1
#
_entry.id   AF-A0A8S4QHQ8-F1
#
_cell.length_a   1.000
_cell.length_b   1.000
_cell.length_c   1.000
_cell.angle_alpha   90.00
_cell.angle_beta   90.00
_cell.angle_gamma   90.00
#
_symmetry.space_group_name_H-M   'P 1'
#
loop_
_entity.id
_entity.type
_entity.pdbx_description
1 polymer ?
#
loop_
_entity_poly.entity_id
_entity_poly.type
_entity_poly.pdbx_seq_one_letter_code
_entity_poly.pdbx_strand_id
1 'polypeptide(L)'
;SIADLTPKVTGRPKLQCLEILAAYVSDARRNERVASVFDTVGLVEMTNTREALALIRNGLHLMEENLRKRIVSQVAGTCQQLPVKVRSVAYGVLVKALQLLLSTEPKEPFAKRRARESNSLLLSLSDAYTETVLTGVAQGLVDGDAEISESVREGVGGCLSEDCGV
;
A
#
# COMPACT_ATOMS: atom_id res chain seq x y z
N SER A 1 21.00 -12.43 -2.27
CA SER A 1 19.61 -12.69 -2.73
C SER A 1 19.27 -11.75 -3.89
N ILE A 2 18.19 -11.98 -4.65
CA ILE A 2 17.75 -11.03 -5.70
C ILE A 2 17.46 -9.65 -5.08
N ALA A 3 16.89 -9.60 -3.87
CA ALA A 3 16.67 -8.35 -3.14
C ALA A 3 17.97 -7.58 -2.88
N ASP A 4 19.07 -8.26 -2.49
CA ASP A 4 20.36 -7.61 -2.21
C ASP A 4 21.07 -7.07 -3.47
N LEU A 5 20.76 -7.66 -4.63
CA LEU A 5 21.35 -7.26 -5.91
C LEU A 5 20.54 -6.18 -6.60
N THR A 6 19.22 -6.12 -6.36
CA THR A 6 18.30 -5.18 -7.02
C THR A 6 18.74 -3.71 -6.93
N PRO A 7 19.25 -3.19 -5.79
CA PRO A 7 19.73 -1.80 -5.70
C PRO A 7 20.91 -1.48 -6.61
N LYS A 8 21.74 -2.50 -6.94
CA LYS A 8 22.96 -2.35 -7.74
C LYS A 8 22.69 -2.44 -9.25
N VAL A 9 21.49 -2.90 -9.62
CA VAL A 9 21.06 -3.04 -11.00
C VAL A 9 20.35 -1.77 -11.44
N THR A 10 20.53 -1.36 -12.70
CA THR A 10 19.89 -0.15 -13.27
C THR A 10 19.09 -0.50 -14.53
N GLY A 11 18.14 0.37 -14.89
CA GLY A 11 17.35 0.23 -16.11
C GLY A 11 16.41 -0.99 -16.13
N ARG A 12 16.21 -1.57 -17.32
CA ARG A 12 15.25 -2.67 -17.55
C ARG A 12 15.49 -3.91 -16.67
N PRO A 13 16.73 -4.38 -16.44
CA PRO A 13 16.96 -5.51 -15.55
C PRO A 13 16.52 -5.24 -14.10
N LYS A 14 16.59 -3.99 -13.62
CA LYS A 14 16.10 -3.61 -12.29
C LYS A 14 14.58 -3.81 -12.20
N LEU A 15 13.85 -3.40 -13.25
CA LEU A 15 12.40 -3.57 -13.32
C LEU A 15 12.01 -5.05 -13.31
N GLN A 16 12.73 -5.90 -14.04
CA GLN A 16 12.52 -7.36 -14.01
C GLN A 16 12.76 -7.96 -12.62
N CYS A 17 13.79 -7.50 -11.90
CA CYS A 17 13.99 -7.91 -10.52
C CYS A 17 12.80 -7.52 -9.62
N LEU A 18 12.25 -6.33 -9.80
CA LEU A 18 11.06 -5.87 -9.06
C LEU A 18 9.82 -6.70 -9.39
N GLU A 19 9.61 -7.08 -10.65
CA GLU A 19 8.51 -7.97 -11.06
C GLU A 19 8.61 -9.34 -10.39
N ILE A 20 9.82 -9.93 -10.36
CA ILE A 20 10.08 -11.21 -9.69
C ILE A 20 9.79 -11.09 -8.19
N LEU A 21 10.26 -10.01 -7.56
CA LEU A 21 10.00 -9.77 -6.14
C LEU A 21 8.51 -9.54 -5.87
N ALA A 22 7.79 -8.84 -6.76
CA ALA A 22 6.36 -8.58 -6.62
C ALA A 22 5.53 -9.87 -6.65
N ALA A 23 5.92 -10.83 -7.51
CA ALA A 23 5.33 -12.17 -7.56
C ALA A 23 5.74 -13.01 -6.34
N TYR A 24 6.99 -12.90 -5.89
CA TYR A 24 7.45 -13.61 -4.70
C TYR A 24 6.68 -13.19 -3.43
N VAL A 25 6.41 -11.89 -3.24
CA VAL A 25 5.71 -11.41 -2.04
C VAL A 25 4.20 -11.59 -2.07
N SER A 26 3.57 -11.81 -3.24
CA SER A 26 2.12 -11.99 -3.30
C SER A 26 1.65 -13.27 -2.62
N ASP A 27 2.48 -14.32 -2.65
CA ASP A 27 2.16 -15.63 -2.05
C ASP A 27 2.90 -15.87 -0.72
N ALA A 28 3.71 -14.90 -0.28
CA ALA A 28 4.56 -15.06 0.90
C ALA A 28 3.79 -14.80 2.19
N ARG A 29 4.03 -15.62 3.21
CA ARG A 29 3.69 -15.29 4.60
C ARG A 29 4.76 -14.38 5.21
N ARG A 30 4.36 -13.47 6.09
CA ARG A 30 5.27 -12.57 6.81
C ARG A 30 6.32 -13.40 7.55
N ASN A 31 7.59 -13.17 7.20
CA ASN A 31 8.76 -13.65 7.91
C ASN A 31 9.89 -12.62 7.73
N GLU A 32 10.92 -12.69 8.59
CA GLU A 32 12.01 -11.70 8.61
C GLU A 32 12.69 -11.52 7.25
N ARG A 33 12.84 -12.59 6.46
CA ARG A 33 13.47 -12.53 5.14
C ARG A 33 12.63 -11.80 4.10
N VAL A 34 11.30 -11.81 4.26
CA VAL A 34 10.38 -11.12 3.35
C VAL A 34 10.26 -9.66 3.74
N ALA A 35 10.23 -9.35 5.04
CA ALA A 35 10.23 -7.97 5.53
C ALA A 35 11.49 -7.21 5.07
N SER A 36 12.67 -7.84 5.15
CA SER A 36 13.94 -7.22 4.75
C SER A 36 14.06 -6.91 3.25
N VAL A 37 13.22 -7.51 2.40
CA VAL A 37 13.16 -7.18 0.96
C VAL A 37 12.82 -5.71 0.77
N PHE A 38 11.87 -5.18 1.53
CA PHE A 38 11.36 -3.82 1.35
C PHE A 38 12.39 -2.77 1.79
N ASP A 39 13.15 -3.06 2.84
CA ASP A 39 14.24 -2.19 3.31
C ASP A 39 15.42 -2.18 2.33
N THR A 40 15.75 -3.35 1.78
CA THR A 40 16.95 -3.51 0.94
C THR A 40 16.78 -2.88 -0.44
N VAL A 41 15.59 -2.96 -1.03
CA VAL A 41 15.33 -2.56 -2.42
C VAL A 41 15.28 -1.04 -2.63
N GLY A 42 15.03 -0.26 -1.57
CA GLY A 42 14.97 1.21 -1.66
C GLY A 42 13.69 1.72 -2.34
N LEU A 43 12.53 1.13 -2.01
CA LEU A 43 11.26 1.37 -2.71
C LEU A 43 10.74 2.81 -2.64
N VAL A 44 11.12 3.55 -1.59
CA VAL A 44 10.74 4.96 -1.40
C VAL A 44 11.15 5.80 -2.60
N GLU A 45 12.32 5.58 -3.19
CA GLU A 45 12.81 6.39 -4.32
C GLU A 45 12.19 5.96 -5.66
N MET A 46 11.45 4.85 -5.69
CA MET A 46 10.98 4.18 -6.91
C MET A 46 9.46 4.21 -7.09
N THR A 47 8.73 5.01 -6.30
CA THR A 47 7.25 5.11 -6.35
C THR A 47 6.71 5.69 -7.65
N ASN A 48 7.58 6.06 -8.60
CA ASN A 48 7.25 6.52 -9.94
C ASN A 48 7.23 5.40 -11.01
N THR A 49 7.56 4.15 -10.64
CA THR A 49 7.57 3.00 -11.55
C THR A 49 6.44 2.03 -11.24
N ARG A 50 5.89 1.41 -12.29
CA ARG A 50 4.77 0.48 -12.17
C ARG A 50 5.17 -0.76 -11.35
N GLU A 51 6.37 -1.26 -11.58
CA GLU A 51 6.89 -2.50 -10.99
C GLU A 51 7.15 -2.33 -9.48
N ALA A 52 7.70 -1.18 -9.07
CA ALA A 52 7.86 -0.88 -7.65
C ALA A 52 6.51 -0.71 -6.95
N LEU A 53 5.55 -0.01 -7.57
CA LEU A 53 4.20 0.14 -7.01
C LEU A 53 3.46 -1.20 -6.91
N ALA A 54 3.67 -2.12 -7.87
CA ALA A 54 3.11 -3.47 -7.81
C ALA A 54 3.70 -4.28 -6.64
N LEU A 55 5.02 -4.22 -6.45
CA LEU A 55 5.70 -4.82 -5.30
C LEU A 55 5.19 -4.22 -3.98
N ILE A 56 5.03 -2.90 -3.91
CA ILE A 56 4.49 -2.21 -2.73
C ILE A 56 3.06 -2.69 -2.46
N ARG A 57 2.19 -2.69 -3.47
CA ARG A 57 0.79 -3.11 -3.33
C ARG A 57 0.68 -4.54 -2.79
N ASN A 58 1.43 -5.47 -3.38
CA ASN A 58 1.37 -6.88 -2.99
C ASN A 58 1.96 -7.11 -1.59
N GLY A 59 3.04 -6.39 -1.26
CA GLY A 59 3.79 -6.54 -0.03
C GLY A 59 3.35 -5.65 1.14
N LEU A 60 2.34 -4.80 0.96
CA LEU A 60 2.02 -3.72 1.92
C LEU A 60 1.76 -4.24 3.35
N HIS A 61 1.13 -5.39 3.47
CA HIS A 61 0.79 -6.08 4.73
C HIS A 61 2.01 -6.76 5.40
N LEU A 62 3.11 -6.92 4.66
CA LEU A 62 4.35 -7.56 5.12
C LEU A 62 5.37 -6.52 5.61
N MET A 63 5.15 -5.24 5.30
CA MET A 63 6.03 -4.13 5.65
C MET A 63 5.89 -3.72 7.12
N GLU A 64 7.00 -3.26 7.69
CA GLU A 64 6.96 -2.55 8.98
C GLU A 64 6.10 -1.28 8.90
N GLU A 65 5.45 -0.93 10.01
CA GLU A 65 4.48 0.17 10.08
C GLU A 65 5.08 1.49 9.60
N ASN A 66 6.28 1.86 10.07
CA ASN A 66 6.93 3.13 9.71
C ASN A 66 7.24 3.23 8.21
N LEU A 67 7.76 2.14 7.62
CA LEU A 67 8.06 2.09 6.19
C LEU A 67 6.78 2.17 5.36
N ARG A 68 5.75 1.40 5.74
CA ARG A 68 4.42 1.41 5.11
C ARG A 68 3.81 2.81 5.14
N LYS A 69 3.80 3.47 6.30
CA LYS A 69 3.28 4.84 6.45
C LYS A 69 4.01 5.81 5.52
N ARG A 70 5.35 5.79 5.52
CA ARG A 70 6.17 6.64 4.65
C ARG A 70 5.88 6.43 3.15
N ILE A 71 5.86 5.18 2.70
CA ILE A 71 5.63 4.85 1.28
C ILE A 71 4.23 5.28 0.85
N VAL A 72 3.20 4.93 1.62
CA VAL A 72 1.82 5.26 1.29
C VAL A 72 1.60 6.77 1.26
N SER A 73 2.18 7.53 2.19
CA SER A 73 2.11 8.99 2.16
C SER A 73 2.77 9.58 0.92
N GLN A 74 3.92 9.04 0.50
CA GLN A 74 4.57 9.47 -0.73
C GLN A 74 3.76 9.13 -1.99
N VAL A 75 3.19 7.93 -2.04
CA VAL A 75 2.31 7.51 -3.14
C VAL A 75 1.11 8.45 -3.21
N ALA A 76 0.39 8.67 -2.11
CA ALA A 76 -0.74 9.60 -2.06
C ALA A 76 -0.39 11.01 -2.54
N GLY A 77 0.78 11.53 -2.14
CA GLY A 77 1.24 12.86 -2.57
C GLY A 77 1.65 12.99 -4.04
N THR A 78 1.91 11.87 -4.73
CA THR A 78 2.44 11.88 -6.11
C THR A 78 1.53 11.24 -7.14
N CYS A 79 0.51 10.46 -6.74
CA CYS A 79 -0.39 9.70 -7.63
C CYS A 79 -0.87 10.49 -8.85
N GLN A 80 -1.39 11.69 -8.65
CA GLN A 80 -1.99 12.52 -9.70
C GLN A 80 -1.00 12.95 -10.80
N GLN A 81 0.29 13.03 -10.46
CA GLN A 81 1.36 13.45 -11.37
C GLN A 81 1.90 12.29 -12.22
N LEU A 82 1.50 11.05 -11.91
CA LEU A 82 1.99 9.86 -12.59
C LEU A 82 1.26 9.65 -13.93
N PRO A 83 1.93 9.03 -14.93
CA PRO A 83 1.26 8.60 -16.16
C PRO A 83 0.11 7.64 -15.85
N VAL A 84 -0.98 7.68 -16.63
CA VAL A 84 -2.22 6.89 -16.42
C VAL A 84 -1.95 5.44 -16.00
N LYS A 85 -1.09 4.73 -16.74
CA LYS A 85 -0.75 3.31 -16.48
C LYS A 85 -0.06 3.08 -15.13
N VAL A 86 0.71 4.05 -14.64
CA VAL A 86 1.40 4.00 -13.35
C VAL A 86 0.46 4.47 -12.24
N ARG A 87 -0.31 5.53 -12.51
CA ARG A 87 -1.32 6.10 -11.61
C ARG A 87 -2.39 5.08 -11.21
N SER A 88 -2.86 4.27 -12.16
CA SER A 88 -3.77 3.15 -11.87
C SER A 88 -3.21 2.20 -10.79
N VAL A 89 -1.93 1.82 -10.90
CA VAL A 89 -1.29 0.95 -9.90
C VAL A 89 -1.07 1.67 -8.58
N ALA A 90 -0.74 2.97 -8.62
CA ALA A 90 -0.57 3.81 -7.44
C ALA A 90 -1.88 3.91 -6.63
N TYR A 91 -3.02 4.11 -7.29
CA TYR A 91 -4.32 4.05 -6.62
C TYR A 91 -4.63 2.65 -6.07
N GLY A 92 -4.21 1.59 -6.75
CA GLY A 92 -4.27 0.23 -6.21
C GLY A 92 -3.51 0.06 -4.89
N VAL A 93 -2.38 0.77 -4.69
CA VAL A 93 -1.68 0.80 -3.39
C VAL A 93 -2.54 1.47 -2.32
N LEU A 94 -3.18 2.59 -2.63
CA LEU A 94 -4.01 3.33 -1.69
C LEU A 94 -5.27 2.56 -1.28
N VAL A 95 -5.92 1.89 -2.24
CA VAL A 95 -7.03 0.97 -1.96
C VAL A 95 -6.56 -0.18 -1.07
N LYS A 96 -5.38 -0.76 -1.32
CA LYS A 96 -4.83 -1.81 -0.45
C LYS A 96 -4.53 -1.29 0.96
N ALA A 97 -4.04 -0.06 1.08
CA ALA A 97 -3.82 0.59 2.37
C ALA A 97 -5.14 0.78 3.14
N LEU A 98 -6.21 1.18 2.44
CA LEU A 98 -7.56 1.26 3.00
C LEU A 98 -8.04 -0.10 3.49
N GLN A 99 -7.87 -1.16 2.69
CA GLN A 99 -8.22 -2.52 3.09
C GLN A 99 -7.50 -2.91 4.39
N LEU A 100 -6.23 -2.57 4.55
CA LEU A 100 -5.47 -2.84 5.78
C LEU A 100 -5.92 -2.00 6.99
N LEU A 101 -6.43 -0.79 6.76
CA LEU A 101 -7.01 0.03 7.83
C LEU A 101 -8.33 -0.55 8.36
N LEU A 102 -9.12 -1.15 7.46
CA LEU A 102 -10.43 -1.76 7.78
C LEU A 102 -10.27 -3.20 8.29
N SER A 103 -9.32 -3.95 7.73
CA SER A 103 -8.97 -5.27 8.23
C SER A 103 -8.47 -5.13 9.65
N THR A 104 -9.10 -5.84 10.58
CA THR A 104 -8.73 -5.87 12.00
C THR A 104 -7.41 -6.64 12.16
N GLU A 105 -6.30 -6.14 11.60
CA GLU A 105 -4.99 -6.69 11.93
C GLU A 105 -4.77 -6.48 13.44
N PRO A 106 -4.36 -7.53 14.17
CA PRO A 106 -4.09 -7.42 15.59
C PRO A 106 -2.97 -6.40 15.74
N LYS A 107 -3.31 -5.21 16.25
CA LYS A 107 -2.33 -4.26 16.78
C LYS A 107 -1.37 -5.09 17.64
N GLU A 108 -0.09 -5.16 17.23
CA GLU A 108 0.96 -5.67 18.09
C GLU A 108 0.76 -5.01 19.46
N PRO A 109 0.81 -5.77 20.57
CA PRO A 109 0.35 -5.27 21.84
C PRO A 109 1.25 -4.11 22.26
N PHE A 110 0.76 -2.88 22.07
CA PHE A 110 1.32 -1.71 22.71
C PHE A 110 1.42 -2.02 24.19
N ALA A 111 2.65 -2.02 24.70
CA ALA A 111 2.92 -2.21 26.10
C ALA A 111 2.10 -1.18 26.91
N LYS A 112 1.05 -1.68 27.56
CA LYS A 112 0.26 -1.05 28.63
C LYS A 112 -0.40 0.30 28.30
N ARG A 113 -1.70 0.30 28.00
CA ARG A 113 -2.73 1.06 28.77
C ARG A 113 -4.17 0.84 28.24
N ARG A 114 -4.98 0.29 29.16
CA ARG A 114 -6.41 0.47 29.47
C ARG A 114 -7.50 0.48 28.38
N ALA A 115 -8.49 -0.37 28.67
CA ALA A 115 -9.95 -0.18 28.55
C ALA A 115 -10.53 0.10 27.16
N ARG A 116 -10.81 -1.01 26.48
CA ARG A 116 -11.95 -1.32 25.59
C ARG A 116 -13.16 -0.37 25.71
N GLU A 117 -13.43 0.42 24.67
CA GLU A 117 -14.78 0.84 24.25
C GLU A 117 -14.85 1.04 22.71
N SER A 118 -15.69 0.21 22.09
CA SER A 118 -16.65 0.46 21.01
C SER A 118 -16.27 1.18 19.70
N ASN A 119 -16.50 0.45 18.60
CA ASN A 119 -16.64 0.84 17.19
C ASN A 119 -17.01 2.29 16.93
N SER A 120 -16.11 3.00 16.26
CA SER A 120 -16.46 4.14 15.41
C SER A 120 -15.27 4.50 14.52
N LEU A 121 -15.42 4.28 13.21
CA LEU A 121 -14.57 4.89 12.18
C LEU A 121 -14.47 6.42 12.34
N LEU A 122 -15.37 7.05 13.10
CA LEU A 122 -15.40 8.48 13.41
C LEU A 122 -14.55 8.89 14.63
N LEU A 123 -14.02 7.95 15.43
CA LEU A 123 -13.22 8.27 16.62
C LEU A 123 -11.70 8.08 16.44
N SER A 124 -11.25 7.47 15.34
CA SER A 124 -9.82 7.38 14.96
C SER A 124 -9.41 8.42 13.92
N LEU A 125 -10.16 9.52 13.80
CA LEU A 125 -9.92 10.68 12.93
C LEU A 125 -8.65 11.50 13.30
N SER A 126 -7.69 10.89 13.99
CA SER A 126 -6.51 11.56 14.53
C SER A 126 -5.20 10.77 14.27
N ASP A 127 -5.12 9.97 13.21
CA ASP A 127 -3.82 9.55 12.65
C ASP A 127 -3.69 10.14 11.24
N ALA A 128 -2.67 10.96 11.03
CA ALA A 128 -2.35 11.58 9.74
C ALA A 128 -2.23 10.53 8.62
N TYR A 129 -1.87 9.29 8.98
CA TYR A 129 -1.87 8.18 8.04
C TYR A 129 -3.25 7.86 7.47
N THR A 130 -4.26 7.74 8.33
CA THR A 130 -5.65 7.43 7.93
C THR A 130 -6.20 8.53 7.04
N GLU A 131 -5.99 9.80 7.40
CA GLU A 131 -6.39 10.95 6.59
C GLU A 131 -5.72 10.92 5.21
N THR A 132 -4.43 10.58 5.15
CA THR A 132 -3.68 10.48 3.90
C THR A 132 -4.26 9.39 2.99
N VAL A 133 -4.57 8.21 3.54
CA VAL A 133 -5.17 7.11 2.78
C VAL A 133 -6.56 7.50 2.26
N LEU A 134 -7.43 8.03 3.12
CA LEU A 134 -8.79 8.42 2.75
C LEU A 134 -8.79 9.53 1.69
N THR A 135 -7.95 10.54 1.86
CA THR A 135 -7.81 11.63 0.88
C THR A 135 -7.30 11.11 -0.46
N GLY A 136 -6.28 10.24 -0.43
CA GLY A 136 -5.75 9.62 -1.65
C GLY A 136 -6.77 8.76 -2.38
N VAL A 137 -7.55 7.95 -1.65
CA VAL A 137 -8.63 7.14 -2.25
C VAL A 137 -9.73 8.02 -2.81
N ALA A 138 -10.15 9.07 -2.09
CA ALA A 138 -11.15 10.02 -2.55
C ALA A 138 -10.73 10.69 -3.87
N GLN A 139 -9.44 11.05 -4.01
CA GLN A 139 -8.90 11.55 -5.27
C GLN A 139 -8.98 10.53 -6.41
N GLY A 140 -8.78 9.24 -6.13
CA GLY A 140 -8.91 8.18 -7.13
C GLY A 140 -10.34 7.97 -7.61
N LEU A 141 -11.33 8.14 -6.73
CA LEU A 141 -12.76 8.05 -7.08
C LEU A 141 -13.22 9.13 -8.06
N VAL A 142 -12.52 10.27 -8.07
CA VAL A 142 -12.79 11.42 -8.95
C VAL A 142 -11.70 11.62 -10.00
N ASP A 143 -10.89 10.60 -10.28
CA ASP A 143 -9.87 10.66 -11.33
C ASP A 143 -10.52 10.95 -12.70
N GLY A 144 -9.85 11.75 -13.52
CA GLY A 144 -10.35 12.11 -14.85
C GLY A 144 -10.37 10.94 -15.83
N ASP A 145 -9.66 9.85 -15.52
CA ASP A 145 -9.72 8.60 -16.28
C ASP A 145 -10.82 7.68 -15.73
N ALA A 146 -11.74 7.29 -16.61
CA ALA A 146 -12.90 6.47 -16.24
C ALA A 146 -12.51 5.06 -15.77
N GLU A 147 -11.47 4.47 -16.35
CA GLU A 147 -11.02 3.12 -15.95
C GLU A 147 -10.38 3.14 -14.57
N ILE A 148 -9.61 4.19 -14.26
CA ILE A 148 -9.03 4.38 -12.92
C ILE A 148 -10.13 4.57 -11.88
N SER A 149 -11.05 5.51 -12.12
CA SER A 149 -12.11 5.82 -11.15
C SER A 149 -13.04 4.64 -10.91
N GLU A 150 -13.37 3.86 -11.94
CA GLU A 150 -14.12 2.61 -11.79
C GLU A 150 -13.34 1.58 -10.96
N SER A 151 -12.07 1.34 -11.29
CA SER A 151 -11.24 0.39 -10.55
C SER A 151 -11.10 0.74 -9.07
N VAL A 152 -10.99 2.03 -8.74
CA VAL A 152 -10.97 2.49 -7.33
C VAL A 152 -12.33 2.30 -6.68
N ARG A 153 -13.43 2.57 -7.40
CA ARG A 153 -14.79 2.38 -6.89
C ARG A 153 -15.08 0.92 -6.57
N GLU A 154 -14.72 0.01 -7.46
CA GLU A 154 -14.82 -1.44 -7.23
C GLU A 154 -14.00 -1.87 -6.02
N GLY A 155 -12.75 -1.40 -5.91
CA GLY A 155 -11.88 -1.72 -4.79
C GLY A 155 -12.39 -1.22 -3.44
N VAL A 156 -12.88 0.03 -3.39
CA VAL A 156 -13.52 0.60 -2.19
C VAL A 156 -14.82 -0.13 -1.86
N GLY A 157 -15.64 -0.42 -2.87
CA GLY A 157 -16.88 -1.18 -2.72
C GLY A 157 -16.63 -2.54 -2.08
N GLY A 158 -15.63 -3.28 -2.55
CA GLY A 158 -15.21 -4.55 -1.97
C GLY A 158 -14.77 -4.44 -0.51
N CYS A 159 -14.01 -3.40 -0.16
CA CYS A 159 -13.58 -3.17 1.22
C CYS A 159 -14.77 -2.89 2.16
N LEU A 160 -15.77 -2.13 1.68
CA LEU A 160 -16.94 -1.77 2.47
C LEU A 160 -17.94 -2.92 2.61
N SER A 161 -18.12 -3.76 1.59
CA SER A 161 -18.95 -4.96 1.70
C SER A 161 -18.41 -5.94 2.74
N GLU A 162 -17.08 -6.14 2.76
CA GLU A 162 -16.41 -7.01 3.74
C GLU A 162 -16.57 -6.48 5.18
N ASP A 163 -16.48 -5.17 5.38
CA ASP A 163 -16.61 -4.54 6.71
C ASP A 163 -18.07 -4.50 7.22
N CYS A 164 -19.03 -4.32 6.31
CA CYS A 164 -20.46 -4.28 6.63
C CYS A 164 -21.11 -5.67 6.73
N GLY A 165 -20.39 -6.75 6.42
CA GLY A 165 -20.87 -8.13 6.56
C GLY A 165 -22.05 -8.47 5.63
N VAL A 166 -22.10 -7.86 4.44
CA VAL A 166 -23.10 -8.14 3.39
C VAL A 166 -22.45 -8.93 2.25
#